data_AF-A0A519LW84-F1
#
_entry.id   AF-A0A519LW84-F1
#
_cell.length_a   1.000
_cell.length_b   1.000
_cell.length_c   1.000
_cell.angle_alpha   90.00
_cell.angle_beta   90.00
_cell.angle_gamma   90.00
#
_symmetry.space_group_name_H-M   'P 1'
#
loop_
_entity.id
_entity.type
_entity.pdbx_description
1 polymer ?
#
loop_
_entity_poly.entity_id
_entity_poly.type
_entity_poly.pdbx_seq_one_letter_code
_entity_poly.pdbx_strand_id
1 'polypeptide(L)' 'AAGVPFPSRLGTPQDYAKLVQHIFENDMLNGEVIRLDGAIRLAPK' A
#
# COMPACT_ATOMS: atom_id res chain seq x y z
N ALA A 1 -3.67 -10.07 9.66
CA ALA A 1 -4.74 -9.06 9.85
C ALA A 1 -4.62 -8.36 11.19
N ALA A 2 -4.36 -9.08 12.31
CA ALA A 2 -4.06 -8.45 13.59
C ALA A 2 -2.98 -7.36 13.43
N GLY A 3 -3.31 -6.12 13.79
CA GLY A 3 -2.43 -4.97 13.69
C GLY A 3 -2.56 -4.11 12.42
N VAL A 4 -3.34 -4.49 11.40
CA VAL A 4 -3.66 -3.59 10.26
C VAL A 4 -4.89 -2.75 10.63
N PRO A 5 -4.77 -1.41 10.78
CA PRO A 5 -5.89 -0.55 11.13
C PRO A 5 -7.09 -0.66 10.17
N PHE A 6 -6.93 -0.27 8.90
CA PHE A 6 -8.00 -0.33 7.92
C PHE A 6 -7.43 -0.33 6.50
N PRO A 7 -7.98 -1.14 5.57
CA PRO A 7 -8.95 -2.21 5.83
C PRO A 7 -8.30 -3.34 6.64
N SER A 8 -8.99 -3.86 7.67
CA SER A 8 -8.44 -4.81 8.65
C SER A 8 -8.31 -6.25 8.10
N ARG A 9 -7.61 -6.38 6.98
CA ARG A 9 -7.32 -7.63 6.26
C ARG A 9 -5.90 -7.58 5.70
N LEU A 10 -5.45 -8.70 5.13
CA LEU A 10 -4.25 -8.66 4.29
C LEU A 10 -4.58 -7.99 2.95
N GLY A 11 -3.60 -7.28 2.39
CA GLY A 11 -3.68 -6.77 1.02
C GLY A 11 -3.78 -7.93 0.03
N THR A 12 -4.45 -7.68 -1.09
CA THR A 12 -4.51 -8.61 -2.22
C THR A 12 -3.51 -8.18 -3.30
N PRO A 13 -3.07 -9.08 -4.19
CA PRO A 13 -2.27 -8.69 -5.35
C PRO A 13 -2.94 -7.61 -6.20
N GLN A 14 -4.27 -7.63 -6.29
CA GLN A 14 -5.05 -6.63 -7.04
C GLN A 14 -5.01 -5.25 -6.39
N ASP A 15 -4.91 -5.14 -5.05
CA ASP A 15 -4.74 -3.85 -4.37
C ASP A 15 -3.41 -3.20 -4.78
N TYR A 16 -2.34 -4.00 -4.90
CA TYR A 16 -1.02 -3.53 -5.35
C TYR A 16 -1.01 -3.16 -6.83
N ALA A 17 -1.61 -3.99 -7.69
CA ALA A 17 -1.67 -3.72 -9.14
C ALA A 17 -2.37 -2.40 -9.47
N LYS A 18 -3.41 -2.03 -8.72
CA LYS A 18 -4.09 -0.72 -8.87
C LYS A 18 -3.15 0.46 -8.64
N LEU A 19 -2.27 0.37 -7.64
CA LEU A 19 -1.27 1.42 -7.39
C LEU A 19 -0.23 1.48 -8.51
N VAL A 20 0.23 0.33 -8.99
CA VAL A 20 1.18 0.24 -10.12
C VAL A 20 0.59 0.92 -11.35
N GLN A 21 -0.67 0.63 -11.68
CA GLN A 21 -1.36 1.28 -12.80
C GLN A 21 -1.41 2.81 -12.63
N HIS A 22 -1.78 3.30 -11.44
CA HIS A 22 -1.79 4.74 -11.16
C HIS A 22 -0.43 5.41 -11.30
N ILE A 23 0.67 4.72 -10.94
CA ILE A 23 2.03 5.23 -11.12
C ILE A 23 2.34 5.40 -12.61
N PHE A 24 1.97 4.44 -13.45
CA PHE A 24 2.20 4.54 -14.90
C PHE A 24 1.33 5.59 -15.60
N GLU A 25 0.14 5.88 -15.07
CA GLU A 25 -0.81 6.81 -15.68
C GLU A 25 -0.63 8.27 -15.22
N ASN A 26 0.19 8.53 -14.21
CA ASN A 26 0.35 9.87 -13.62
C ASN A 26 1.80 10.36 -13.72
N ASP A 27 2.06 11.21 -14.72
CA ASP A 27 3.37 11.77 -15.03
C ASP A 27 4.04 12.53 -13.87
N MET A 28 3.27 12.97 -12.88
CA MET A 28 3.79 13.71 -11.72
C MET A 28 4.24 12.80 -10.57
N LEU A 29 3.93 11.50 -10.60
CA LEU A 29 4.46 10.56 -9.61
C LEU A 29 5.90 10.18 -9.97
N ASN A 30 6.86 10.80 -9.28
CA ASN A 30 8.27 10.59 -9.55
C ASN A 30 9.10 10.74 -8.27
N GLY A 31 10.15 9.92 -8.12
CA GLY A 31 11.12 10.02 -7.04
C GLY A 31 10.57 9.83 -5.62
N GLU A 32 9.44 9.12 -5.47
CA GLU A 32 8.71 9.00 -4.20
C GLU A 32 8.53 7.54 -3.75
N VAL A 33 8.30 7.34 -2.45
CA VAL A 33 7.98 6.04 -1.84
C VAL A 33 6.57 6.08 -1.26
N ILE A 34 5.66 5.31 -1.87
CA ILE A 34 4.28 5.19 -1.40
C ILE A 34 4.14 3.89 -0.60
N ARG A 35 3.78 4.01 0.69
CA ARG A 35 3.41 2.85 1.50
C ARG A 35 1.96 2.44 1.22
N LEU A 36 1.77 1.20 0.78
CA LEU A 36 0.46 0.57 0.61
C LEU A 36 0.28 -0.55 1.64
N ASP A 37 -0.11 -0.19 2.86
CA ASP A 37 0.03 -1.08 4.01
C ASP A 37 -1.12 -1.04 5.02
N GLY A 38 -2.24 -0.39 4.69
CA GLY A 38 -3.39 -0.26 5.59
C GLY A 38 -3.06 0.48 6.90
N ALA A 39 -2.04 1.34 6.90
CA ALA A 39 -1.54 2.12 8.02
C ALA A 39 -0.84 1.32 9.14
N ILE A 40 -0.44 0.07 8.87
CA ILE A 40 0.29 -0.73 9.87
C ILE A 40 1.66 -0.12 10.22
N ARG A 41 2.07 -0.27 11.47
CA ARG A 41 3.45 -0.09 11.94
C ARG A 41 3.87 -1.38 12.62
N LEU A 42 4.95 -2.00 12.13
CA LEU A 42 5.44 -3.26 12.67
C LEU A 42 6.15 -3.01 14.00
N ALA A 43 5.61 -3.56 15.09
CA ALA A 43 6.26 -3.56 16.39
C ALA A 43 7.29 -4.70 16.48
N PRO A 44 8.38 -4.52 17.26
CA PRO A 44 9.29 -5.61 17.59
C PRO A 44 8.55 -6.75 18.30
N LYS A 45 9.07 -7.97 18.16
CA LYS A 45 8.56 -9.17 18.84
C LYS A 45 9.37 -9.47 20.09
#